data_AF-V2YF91-F1
#
_entry.id   AF-V2YF91-F1
#
_cell.length_a   1.000
_cell.length_b   1.000
_cell.length_c   1.000
_cell.angle_alpha   90.00
_cell.angle_beta   90.00
_cell.angle_gamma   90.00
#
_symmetry.space_group_name_H-M   'P 1'
#
loop_
_entity.id
_entity.type
_entity.pdbx_description
1 polymer ?
#
loop_
_entity_poly.entity_id
_entity_poly.type
_entity_poly.pdbx_seq_one_letter_code
_entity_poly.pdbx_strand_id
1 'polypeptide(L)'
;MSVEYDSAIEELAQVLANRFARLARGWEASTPGKRQDDLENILAARNVAAKLQDLVTESDAVALLALEDPLKAVADQWLKLTGLDRPQDEALIRCVRILCGDTPQRDSQQAGTKKKPHHRSSMTR
;
A
#
# COMPACT_ATOMS: atom_id res chain seq x y z
N MET A 1 -18.39 -17.28 18.09
CA MET A 1 -19.15 -16.85 16.90
C MET A 1 -18.14 -16.33 15.92
N SER A 2 -17.93 -17.05 14.81
CA SER A 2 -17.17 -16.52 13.68
C SER A 2 -17.98 -15.37 13.11
N VAL A 3 -17.39 -14.18 13.00
CA VAL A 3 -18.03 -13.09 12.26
C VAL A 3 -17.90 -13.49 10.79
N GLU A 4 -19.02 -13.69 10.11
CA GLU A 4 -19.05 -13.89 8.67
C GLU A 4 -19.13 -12.51 8.03
N TYR A 5 -18.23 -12.24 7.08
CA TYR A 5 -18.22 -11.02 6.27
C TYR A 5 -18.62 -11.39 4.85
N ASP A 6 -19.35 -10.50 4.18
CA ASP A 6 -19.83 -10.74 2.82
C ASP A 6 -18.69 -10.60 1.78
N SER A 7 -17.60 -9.93 2.14
CA SER A 7 -16.41 -9.78 1.29
C SER A 7 -15.12 -9.48 2.08
N ALA A 8 -13.95 -9.63 1.44
CA ALA A 8 -12.68 -9.29 2.09
C ALA A 8 -12.52 -7.77 2.28
N ILE A 9 -13.14 -6.96 1.41
CA ILE A 9 -13.20 -5.50 1.58
C ILE A 9 -13.97 -5.14 2.86
N GLU A 10 -15.12 -5.79 3.11
CA GLU A 10 -15.90 -5.57 4.32
C GLU A 10 -15.14 -5.99 5.58
N GLU A 11 -14.52 -7.18 5.56
CA GLU A 11 -13.65 -7.64 6.65
C GLU A 11 -12.52 -6.64 6.91
N LEU A 12 -11.83 -6.19 5.86
CA LEU A 12 -10.74 -5.22 5.96
C LEU A 12 -11.25 -3.91 6.57
N ALA A 13 -12.37 -3.37 6.09
CA ALA A 13 -12.96 -2.14 6.62
C ALA A 13 -13.22 -2.26 8.14
N GLN A 14 -13.79 -3.39 8.56
CA GLN A 14 -14.08 -3.65 9.97
C GLN A 14 -12.81 -3.82 10.80
N VAL A 15 -11.78 -4.49 10.28
CA VAL A 15 -10.46 -4.63 10.92
C VAL A 15 -9.78 -3.27 11.09
N LEU A 16 -9.75 -2.45 10.03
CA LEU A 16 -9.15 -1.11 10.07
C LEU A 16 -9.87 -0.20 11.06
N ALA A 17 -11.21 -0.16 11.02
CA ALA A 17 -12.02 0.62 11.95
C ALA A 17 -11.76 0.21 13.41
N ASN A 18 -11.72 -1.10 13.68
CA ASN A 18 -11.48 -1.63 15.02
C ASN A 18 -10.06 -1.31 15.54
N ARG A 19 -9.05 -1.40 14.68
CA ARG A 19 -7.67 -1.05 15.04
C ARG A 19 -7.54 0.45 15.27
N PHE A 20 -8.12 1.26 14.39
CA PHE A 20 -8.11 2.71 14.53
C PHE A 20 -8.79 3.15 15.83
N ALA A 21 -9.95 2.57 16.18
CA ALA A 21 -10.62 2.88 17.44
C ALA A 21 -9.76 2.57 18.67
N ARG A 22 -8.99 1.47 18.66
CA ARG A 22 -8.05 1.15 19.75
C ARG A 22 -6.89 2.14 19.80
N LEU A 23 -6.32 2.46 18.65
CA LEU A 23 -5.23 3.44 18.51
C LEU A 23 -5.66 4.83 19.00
N ALA A 24 -6.83 5.31 18.56
CA ALA A 24 -7.39 6.60 18.93
C ALA A 24 -7.61 6.72 20.44
N ARG A 25 -8.20 5.70 21.08
CA ARG A 25 -8.36 5.67 22.55
C ARG A 25 -7.02 5.71 23.30
N GLY A 26 -6.03 4.96 22.81
CA GLY A 26 -4.69 4.98 23.40
C GLY A 26 -4.00 6.34 23.26
N TRP A 27 -4.15 6.97 22.08
CA TRP A 27 -3.62 8.30 21.81
C TRP A 27 -4.29 9.36 22.70
N GLU A 28 -5.62 9.37 22.80
CA GLU A 28 -6.39 10.29 23.65
C GLU A 28 -6.01 10.19 25.13
N ALA A 29 -5.75 8.97 25.62
CA ALA A 29 -5.33 8.71 27.00
C ALA A 29 -3.85 9.05 27.29
N SER A 30 -3.05 9.37 26.28
CA SER A 30 -1.62 9.62 26.44
C SER A 30 -1.30 11.06 26.86
N THR A 31 -0.05 11.28 27.31
CA THR A 31 0.39 12.62 27.74
C THR A 31 0.37 13.61 26.57
N PRO A 32 0.25 14.93 26.83
CA PRO A 32 0.26 15.93 25.76
C PRO A 32 1.49 15.83 24.84
N GLY A 33 2.68 15.60 25.40
CA GLY A 33 3.90 15.40 24.61
C GLY A 33 3.81 14.18 23.70
N LYS A 34 3.36 13.04 24.24
CA LYS A 34 3.18 11.82 23.45
C LYS A 34 2.14 11.99 22.34
N ARG A 35 1.06 12.72 22.60
CA ARG A 35 0.06 13.06 21.57
C ARG A 35 0.65 13.88 20.44
N GLN A 36 1.52 14.83 20.76
CA GLN A 36 2.21 15.63 19.76
C GLN A 36 3.19 14.79 18.94
N ASP A 37 3.98 13.93 19.59
CA ASP A 37 4.93 13.04 18.92
C ASP A 37 4.23 12.05 17.97
N ASP A 38 3.04 11.57 18.34
CA ASP A 38 2.29 10.58 17.57
C ASP A 38 1.24 11.20 16.62
N LEU A 39 1.19 12.53 16.50
CA LEU A 39 0.15 13.23 15.73
C LEU A 39 0.12 12.79 14.27
N GLU A 40 1.28 12.59 13.65
CA GLU A 40 1.36 12.18 12.24
C GLU A 40 0.83 10.76 12.05
N ASN A 41 1.16 9.86 12.99
CA ASN A 41 0.73 8.46 12.97
C ASN A 41 -0.78 8.35 13.10
N ILE A 42 -1.41 9.10 14.00
CA ILE A 42 -2.87 9.04 14.19
C ILE A 42 -3.62 9.64 12.99
N LEU A 43 -3.10 10.68 12.36
CA LEU A 43 -3.70 11.28 11.16
C LEU A 43 -3.59 10.35 9.95
N ALA A 44 -2.44 9.71 9.74
CA ALA A 44 -2.27 8.72 8.68
C ALA A 44 -3.19 7.52 8.88
N ALA A 45 -3.24 6.96 10.10
CA ALA A 45 -4.13 5.85 10.42
C ALA A 45 -5.61 6.21 10.22
N ARG A 46 -6.02 7.42 10.60
CA ARG A 46 -7.39 7.91 10.36
C ARG A 46 -7.73 7.93 8.87
N ASN A 47 -6.83 8.44 8.03
CA ASN A 47 -7.05 8.51 6.59
C ASN A 47 -7.16 7.11 5.98
N VAL A 48 -6.27 6.20 6.35
CA VAL A 48 -6.32 4.80 5.91
C VAL A 48 -7.66 4.16 6.28
N ALA A 49 -8.06 4.23 7.55
CA ALA A 49 -9.30 3.63 8.01
C ALA A 49 -10.55 4.23 7.34
N ALA A 50 -10.51 5.50 6.95
CA ALA A 50 -11.64 6.20 6.35
C ALA A 50 -11.77 6.02 4.83
N LYS A 51 -10.69 5.68 4.12
CA LYS A 51 -10.64 5.73 2.64
C LYS A 51 -10.29 4.42 1.98
N LEU A 52 -9.55 3.55 2.66
CA LEU A 52 -8.90 2.42 2.00
C LEU A 52 -9.91 1.47 1.34
N GLN A 53 -11.07 1.22 1.98
CA GLN A 53 -12.11 0.34 1.44
C GLN A 53 -12.63 0.77 0.05
N ASP A 54 -12.63 2.08 -0.23
CA ASP A 54 -13.17 2.64 -1.47
C ASP A 54 -12.15 2.57 -2.63
N LEU A 55 -10.89 2.22 -2.32
CA LEU A 55 -9.74 2.32 -3.23
C LEU A 55 -9.09 0.98 -3.55
N VAL A 56 -9.49 -0.08 -2.87
CA VAL A 56 -8.88 -1.41 -2.97
C VAL A 56 -9.78 -2.39 -3.70
N THR A 57 -9.16 -3.36 -4.37
CA THR A 57 -9.86 -4.53 -4.91
C THR A 57 -10.02 -5.61 -3.83
N GLU A 58 -10.82 -6.64 -4.10
CA GLU A 58 -10.91 -7.83 -3.22
C GLU A 58 -9.54 -8.51 -3.04
N SER A 59 -8.72 -8.57 -4.09
CA SER A 59 -7.38 -9.17 -4.02
C SER A 59 -6.44 -8.36 -3.12
N ASP A 60 -6.49 -7.03 -3.23
CA ASP A 60 -5.74 -6.14 -2.34
C ASP A 60 -6.20 -6.34 -0.89
N ALA A 61 -7.51 -6.44 -0.67
CA ALA A 61 -8.05 -6.63 0.67
C ALA A 61 -7.58 -7.95 1.31
N VAL A 62 -7.60 -9.05 0.56
CA VAL A 62 -7.04 -10.35 1.01
C VAL A 62 -5.56 -10.23 1.34
N ALA A 63 -4.76 -9.59 0.48
CA ALA A 63 -3.33 -9.42 0.70
C ALA A 63 -3.03 -8.57 1.95
N LEU A 64 -3.79 -7.49 2.16
CA LEU A 64 -3.67 -6.64 3.33
C LEU A 64 -4.11 -7.34 4.61
N LEU A 65 -5.18 -8.15 4.57
CA LEU A 65 -5.64 -8.94 5.71
C LEU A 65 -4.62 -9.99 6.17
N ALA A 66 -3.71 -10.42 5.28
CA ALA A 66 -2.61 -11.30 5.64
C ALA A 66 -1.49 -10.61 6.45
N LEU A 67 -1.51 -9.28 6.57
CA LEU A 67 -0.55 -8.51 7.37
C LEU A 67 -0.90 -8.57 8.86
N GLU A 68 0.11 -8.58 9.73
CA GLU A 68 -0.09 -8.56 11.19
C GLU A 68 -0.87 -7.33 11.66
N ASP A 69 -0.56 -6.17 11.08
CA ASP A 69 -1.27 -4.91 11.30
C ASP A 69 -1.44 -4.13 9.99
N PRO A 70 -2.53 -4.36 9.24
CA PRO A 70 -2.77 -3.67 7.97
C PRO A 70 -2.90 -2.15 8.14
N LEU A 71 -3.49 -1.69 9.24
CA LEU A 71 -3.66 -0.26 9.50
C LEU A 71 -2.28 0.40 9.64
N LYS A 72 -1.43 -0.17 10.48
CA LYS A 72 -0.08 0.34 10.70
C LYS A 72 0.77 0.25 9.44
N ALA A 73 0.73 -0.87 8.73
CA ALA A 73 1.53 -1.08 7.53
C ALA A 73 1.22 -0.03 6.45
N VAL A 74 -0.06 0.21 6.16
CA VAL A 74 -0.47 1.20 5.16
C VAL A 74 -0.18 2.62 5.65
N ALA A 75 -0.44 2.95 6.93
CA ALA A 75 -0.16 4.27 7.48
C ALA A 75 1.34 4.61 7.49
N ASP A 76 2.21 3.67 7.88
CA ASP A 76 3.66 3.84 7.82
C ASP A 76 4.13 4.05 6.38
N GLN A 77 3.61 3.26 5.43
CA GLN A 77 3.97 3.36 4.02
C GLN A 77 3.50 4.69 3.42
N TRP A 78 2.32 5.15 3.83
CA TRP A 78 1.78 6.46 3.45
C TRP A 78 2.68 7.60 3.91
N LEU A 79 3.07 7.61 5.19
CA LEU A 79 3.96 8.63 5.75
C LEU A 79 5.31 8.65 5.04
N LYS A 80 5.87 7.47 4.70
CA LYS A 80 7.11 7.38 3.91
C LYS A 80 7.00 7.98 2.52
N LEU A 81 5.83 7.87 1.87
CA LEU A 81 5.62 8.36 0.50
C LEU A 81 5.22 9.83 0.41
N THR A 82 4.51 10.34 1.40
CA THR A 82 3.82 11.64 1.30
C THR A 82 4.04 12.58 2.49
N GLY A 83 4.57 12.08 3.61
CA GLY A 83 4.56 12.83 4.87
C GLY A 83 3.14 13.17 5.31
N LEU A 84 2.90 14.45 5.63
CA LEU A 84 1.61 14.98 6.09
C LEU A 84 0.75 15.62 4.98
N ASP A 85 1.11 15.43 3.71
CA ASP A 85 0.33 15.99 2.62
C ASP A 85 -1.13 15.45 2.63
N ARG A 86 -2.07 16.28 2.16
CA ARG A 86 -3.50 15.94 2.16
C ARG A 86 -3.72 14.58 1.49
N PRO A 87 -4.71 13.79 1.94
CA PRO A 87 -5.03 12.50 1.36
C PRO A 87 -5.29 12.63 -0.14
N GLN A 88 -4.35 12.10 -0.93
CA GLN A 88 -4.46 11.83 -2.35
C GLN A 88 -4.72 10.34 -2.54
N ASP A 89 -5.90 9.98 -3.06
CA ASP A 89 -6.29 8.59 -3.30
C ASP A 89 -5.21 7.81 -4.08
N GLU A 90 -4.57 8.45 -5.06
CA GLU A 90 -3.43 7.90 -5.81
C GLU A 90 -2.25 7.47 -4.95
N ALA A 91 -1.94 8.21 -3.88
CA ALA A 91 -0.87 7.82 -2.98
C ALA A 91 -1.26 6.60 -2.14
N LEU A 92 -2.55 6.39 -1.83
CA LEU A 92 -3.02 5.26 -1.02
C LEU A 92 -2.98 4.01 -1.89
N ILE A 93 -3.45 4.13 -3.13
CA ILE A 93 -3.34 3.08 -4.16
C ILE A 93 -1.87 2.68 -4.34
N ARG A 94 -0.93 3.66 -4.40
CA ARG A 94 0.51 3.34 -4.46
C ARG A 94 1.03 2.63 -3.21
N CYS A 95 0.58 3.00 -2.02
CA CYS A 95 0.94 2.28 -0.79
C CYS A 95 0.52 0.81 -0.87
N VAL A 96 -0.73 0.56 -1.27
CA VAL A 96 -1.30 -0.78 -1.40
C VAL A 96 -0.52 -1.60 -2.41
N ARG A 97 -0.23 -1.05 -3.60
CA ARG A 97 0.57 -1.74 -4.62
C ARG A 97 1.95 -2.17 -4.09
N ILE A 98 2.64 -1.27 -3.39
CA ILE A 98 3.95 -1.60 -2.80
C ILE A 98 3.84 -2.72 -1.76
N LEU A 99 2.80 -2.69 -0.92
CA LEU A 99 2.61 -3.67 0.15
C LEU A 99 2.13 -5.03 -0.37
N CYS A 100 1.30 -5.04 -1.41
CA CYS A 100 0.75 -6.26 -2.02
C CYS A 100 1.70 -6.90 -3.04
N GLY A 101 2.85 -6.26 -3.33
CA GLY A 101 3.87 -6.82 -4.21
C GLY A 101 3.66 -6.51 -5.70
N ASP A 102 2.75 -5.59 -6.03
CA ASP A 102 2.65 -4.98 -7.36
C ASP A 102 3.84 -4.02 -7.54
N THR A 103 5.02 -4.59 -7.77
CA THR A 103 6.10 -3.81 -8.37
C THR A 103 5.61 -3.34 -9.73
N PRO A 104 5.71 -2.04 -10.10
CA PRO A 104 5.58 -1.67 -11.48
C PRO A 104 6.67 -2.45 -12.23
N GLN A 105 6.23 -3.44 -12.99
CA GLN A 105 7.06 -4.23 -13.86
C GLN A 105 7.94 -3.26 -14.62
N ARG A 106 9.27 -3.37 -14.47
CA ARG A 106 10.24 -2.66 -15.32
C ARG A 106 10.11 -3.24 -16.74
N ASP A 107 9.02 -2.95 -17.41
CA ASP A 107 8.89 -3.12 -18.85
C ASP A 107 9.59 -1.93 -19.51
N SER A 108 10.92 -1.96 -19.50
CA SER A 108 11.76 -1.14 -20.37
C SER A 108 13.15 -1.74 -20.48
N GLN A 109 13.46 -2.18 -21.70
CA GLN A 109 14.78 -2.46 -22.27
C GLN A 109 15.36 -3.87 -22.11
N GLN A 110 14.87 -4.78 -22.96
CA GLN A 110 15.77 -5.48 -23.89
C GLN A 110 15.05 -5.83 -25.20
N ALA A 111 14.59 -4.79 -25.90
CA ALA A 111 14.34 -4.89 -27.32
C ALA A 111 15.68 -4.83 -28.07
N GLY A 112 16.08 -5.97 -28.64
CA GLY A 112 16.75 -6.04 -29.93
C GLY A 112 18.25 -5.75 -30.00
N THR A 113 19.07 -6.78 -29.82
CA THR A 113 20.34 -6.92 -30.56
C THR A 113 20.59 -8.36 -31.00
N LYS A 114 19.72 -8.91 -31.86
CA LYS A 114 20.12 -10.02 -32.75
C LYS A 114 21.01 -9.46 -33.86
N LYS A 115 22.31 -9.31 -33.60
CA LYS A 115 23.30 -9.19 -34.68
C LYS A 115 23.64 -10.60 -35.17
N LYS A 116 23.01 -11.02 -36.27
CA LYS A 116 23.55 -12.06 -37.17
C LYS A 116 24.69 -11.46 -37.98
N PRO A 117 25.92 -12.02 -37.98
CA PRO A 117 26.86 -11.75 -39.05
C PRO A 117 26.54 -12.70 -40.23
N HIS A 118 26.06 -12.12 -41.34
CA HIS A 118 25.98 -12.82 -42.61
C HIS A 118 27.39 -12.99 -43.18
N HIS A 119 27.82 -14.24 -43.27
CA HIS A 119 28.92 -14.70 -44.10
C HIS A 119 28.58 -14.38 -45.57
N ARG A 120 29.42 -13.60 -46.26
CA ARG A 120 29.38 -13.50 -47.72
C ARG A 120 30.79 -13.61 -48.30
N SER A 121 30.96 -14.67 -49.07
CA SER A 121 32.19 -15.11 -49.71
C SER A 121 32.66 -14.19 -50.84
N SER A 122 33.98 -14.24 -51.07
CA SER A 122 34.69 -14.22 -52.35
C SER A 122 34.16 -13.32 -53.49
N MET A 123 34.96 -12.33 -53.88
CA MET A 123 35.11 -12.02 -55.30
C MET A 123 36.52 -11.53 -55.62
N THR A 124 37.04 -12.19 -56.65
CA THR A 124 38.32 -12.13 -57.34
C THR A 124 38.67 -10.74 -57.87
N ARG A 125 39.97 -10.43 -57.90
CA ARG A 125 40.57 -9.66 -59.00
C ARG A 125 42.01 -10.10 -59.22
#